data_AF-A0A928HPN6-F1
#
_entry.id   AF-A0A928HPN6-F1
#
_cell.length_a   1.000
_cell.length_b   1.000
_cell.length_c   1.000
_cell.angle_alpha   90.00
_cell.angle_beta   90.00
_cell.angle_gamma   90.00
#
_symmetry.space_group_name_H-M   'P 1'
#
loop_
_entity.id
_entity.type
_entity.pdbx_description
1 polymer ?
#
loop_
_entity_poly.entity_id
_entity_poly.type
_entity_poly.pdbx_seq_one_letter_code
_entity_poly.pdbx_strand_id
1 'polypeptide(L)'
;MVFDRLKAKRKGTKYLPFEQDGKIYNLYDMPKGFVIKGNLDLINKGLTKLPDLSEVVVKGGFSCSFNQLTTLKGAPKEVGGGFRCQSNKLTSLKGAPQIVGGDFICSYNQLTSLEGAPEEVGGYFDCSENKLTSLEGAPQIVGEEFYCYRNQLTSLEGAPQTVGEEFYCYRNQLTSLEGAPQTVGGGFHCQSNKLTSLVGLPQMEESKKIYCDDSLGNKYGFLDTWMYGVSYEQLCESPLYRSETAMNRVRNKLPQKNIETKPASTKQQEKVKTKQQEAFERTNAEFSQWLKDNSAKPTRE
;
A
#
# COMPACT_ATOMS: atom_id res chain seq x y z
N MET A 1 -5.75 -24.98 36.44
CA MET A 1 -5.02 -25.54 35.28
C MET A 1 -5.50 -26.91 34.79
N VAL A 2 -6.05 -27.82 35.63
CA VAL A 2 -6.52 -29.14 35.17
C VAL A 2 -7.99 -29.15 34.72
N PHE A 3 -8.85 -28.28 35.27
CA PHE A 3 -10.29 -28.26 34.97
C PHE A 3 -10.64 -27.72 33.57
N ASP A 4 -9.85 -26.79 33.00
CA ASP A 4 -10.16 -26.22 31.67
C ASP A 4 -9.81 -27.15 30.50
N ARG A 5 -8.89 -28.10 30.71
CA ARG A 5 -8.63 -29.16 29.72
C ARG A 5 -9.77 -30.19 29.63
N LEU A 6 -10.67 -30.25 30.62
CA LEU A 6 -11.75 -31.24 30.67
C LEU A 6 -12.97 -30.86 29.81
N LYS A 7 -13.22 -29.57 29.53
CA LYS A 7 -14.31 -29.18 28.61
C LYS A 7 -14.04 -29.56 27.15
N ALA A 8 -12.77 -29.63 26.75
CA ALA A 8 -12.35 -30.06 25.41
C ALA A 8 -12.54 -31.57 25.16
N LYS A 9 -12.88 -32.38 26.17
CA LYS A 9 -13.14 -33.83 26.02
C LYS A 9 -14.57 -34.19 25.62
N ARG A 10 -15.48 -33.22 25.41
CA ARG A 10 -16.72 -33.48 24.68
C ARG A 10 -16.36 -33.62 23.18
N LYS A 11 -16.36 -34.86 22.69
CA LYS A 11 -16.13 -35.21 21.28
C LYS A 11 -16.94 -34.28 20.36
N GLY A 12 -16.27 -33.41 19.60
CA GLY A 12 -16.87 -32.62 18.51
C GLY A 12 -16.94 -31.11 18.72
N THR A 13 -16.75 -30.58 19.93
CA THR A 13 -16.77 -29.12 20.16
C THR A 13 -15.43 -28.47 19.77
N LYS A 14 -15.46 -27.49 18.86
CA LYS A 14 -14.29 -26.67 18.52
C LYS A 14 -13.87 -25.85 19.75
N TYR A 15 -12.57 -25.78 20.00
CA TYR A 15 -12.01 -25.07 21.15
C TYR A 15 -10.84 -24.19 20.71
N LEU A 16 -10.91 -22.91 21.04
CA LEU A 16 -9.87 -21.92 20.77
C LEU A 16 -9.74 -21.01 21.99
N PRO A 17 -8.76 -21.25 22.88
CA PRO A 17 -8.67 -20.56 24.15
C PRO A 17 -8.20 -19.11 24.00
N PHE A 18 -8.80 -18.23 24.79
CA PHE A 18 -8.39 -16.84 24.97
C PHE A 18 -8.40 -16.51 26.46
N GLU A 19 -7.36 -15.86 26.99
CA GLU A 19 -7.27 -15.51 28.41
C GLU A 19 -7.38 -13.99 28.62
N GLN A 20 -8.23 -13.58 29.57
CA GLN A 20 -8.32 -12.20 30.02
C GLN A 20 -8.73 -12.16 31.50
N ASP A 21 -8.09 -11.29 32.28
CA ASP A 21 -8.36 -11.10 33.72
C ASP A 21 -8.28 -12.43 34.51
N GLY A 22 -7.35 -13.32 34.16
CA GLY A 22 -7.15 -14.63 34.79
C GLY A 22 -8.25 -15.66 34.48
N LYS A 23 -9.13 -15.39 33.52
CA LYS A 23 -10.19 -16.32 33.06
C LYS A 23 -9.90 -16.77 31.63
N ILE A 24 -10.09 -18.07 31.38
CA ILE A 24 -9.98 -18.66 30.04
C ILE A 24 -11.38 -18.75 29.43
N TYR A 25 -11.53 -18.19 28.22
CA TYR A 25 -12.71 -18.22 27.38
C TYR A 25 -12.47 -19.14 26.18
N ASN A 26 -13.54 -19.74 25.65
CA ASN A 26 -13.50 -20.37 24.32
C ASN A 26 -14.03 -19.37 23.31
N LEU A 27 -13.23 -19.01 22.30
CA LEU A 27 -13.65 -18.01 21.31
C LEU A 27 -14.89 -18.41 20.50
N TYR A 28 -15.17 -19.70 20.39
CA TYR A 28 -16.40 -20.20 19.73
C TYR A 28 -17.67 -20.02 20.58
N ASP A 29 -17.53 -19.75 21.87
CA ASP A 29 -18.63 -19.58 22.83
C ASP A 29 -18.54 -18.20 23.51
N MET A 30 -18.10 -17.17 22.78
CA MET A 30 -17.92 -15.83 23.35
C MET A 30 -19.26 -15.20 23.71
N PRO A 31 -19.38 -14.59 24.91
CA PRO A 31 -20.55 -13.81 25.25
C PRO A 31 -20.74 -12.65 24.27
N LYS A 32 -21.99 -12.40 23.90
CA LYS A 32 -22.39 -11.21 23.15
C LYS A 32 -21.98 -9.94 23.88
N GLY A 33 -21.48 -8.94 23.16
CA GLY A 33 -21.02 -7.67 23.73
C GLY A 33 -19.73 -7.77 24.55
N PHE A 34 -19.03 -8.91 24.53
CA PHE A 34 -17.78 -9.04 25.27
C PHE A 34 -16.72 -8.07 24.72
N VAL A 35 -15.94 -7.49 25.63
CA VAL A 35 -14.85 -6.57 25.29
C VAL A 35 -13.51 -7.24 25.59
N ILE A 36 -12.76 -7.49 24.52
CA ILE A 36 -11.35 -7.88 24.60
C ILE A 36 -10.52 -6.61 24.81
N LYS A 37 -9.87 -6.49 25.96
CA LYS A 37 -9.12 -5.29 26.37
C LYS A 37 -7.81 -5.10 25.61
N GLY A 38 -7.20 -6.21 25.18
CA GLY A 38 -5.90 -6.22 24.50
C GLY A 38 -6.00 -6.67 23.05
N ASN A 39 -4.92 -7.26 22.56
CA ASN A 39 -4.86 -7.84 21.23
C ASN A 39 -5.52 -9.23 21.21
N LEU A 40 -6.15 -9.57 20.08
CA LEU A 40 -6.62 -10.92 19.80
C LEU A 40 -5.85 -11.50 18.60
N ASP A 41 -5.02 -12.50 18.87
CA ASP A 41 -4.15 -13.13 17.88
C ASP A 41 -4.62 -14.54 17.52
N LEU A 42 -5.10 -14.68 16.29
CA LEU A 42 -5.53 -15.91 15.64
C LEU A 42 -4.60 -16.33 14.49
N ILE A 43 -3.35 -15.88 14.49
CA ILE A 43 -2.38 -16.21 13.45
C ILE A 43 -2.08 -17.70 13.40
N ASN A 44 -2.01 -18.24 12.18
CA ASN A 44 -1.51 -19.60 11.91
C ASN A 44 -2.20 -20.69 12.75
N LYS A 45 -3.53 -20.65 12.81
CA LYS A 45 -4.36 -21.61 13.53
C LYS A 45 -5.03 -22.64 12.62
N GLY A 46 -4.75 -22.58 11.31
CA GLY A 46 -5.37 -23.45 10.30
C GLY A 46 -6.88 -23.21 10.16
N LEU A 47 -7.36 -22.01 10.49
CA LEU A 47 -8.78 -21.68 10.46
C LEU A 47 -9.28 -21.62 9.02
N THR A 48 -10.40 -22.28 8.76
CA THR A 48 -11.17 -22.14 7.51
C THR A 48 -12.34 -21.18 7.66
N LYS A 49 -12.75 -20.91 8.91
CA LYS A 49 -13.77 -19.93 9.31
C LYS A 49 -13.38 -19.34 10.66
N LEU A 50 -13.67 -18.07 10.86
CA LEU A 50 -13.53 -17.43 12.17
C LEU A 50 -14.59 -17.97 13.15
N PRO A 51 -14.30 -17.99 14.47
CA PRO A 51 -15.37 -17.99 15.47
C PRO A 51 -16.28 -16.79 15.26
N ASP A 52 -17.53 -16.87 15.71
CA ASP A 52 -18.45 -15.74 15.56
C ASP A 52 -18.17 -14.68 16.64
N LEU A 53 -17.43 -13.65 16.24
CA LEU A 53 -17.07 -12.50 17.06
C LEU A 53 -17.81 -11.23 16.61
N SER A 54 -18.86 -11.33 15.79
CA SER A 54 -19.51 -10.15 15.20
C SER A 54 -20.16 -9.21 16.23
N GLU A 55 -20.31 -9.63 17.47
CA GLU A 55 -20.79 -8.83 18.61
C GLU A 55 -19.70 -8.54 19.65
N VAL A 56 -18.43 -8.85 19.35
CA VAL A 56 -17.27 -8.63 20.21
C VAL A 56 -16.52 -7.38 19.76
N VAL A 57 -16.08 -6.59 20.73
CA VAL A 57 -15.19 -5.43 20.53
C VAL A 57 -13.78 -5.81 20.97
N VAL A 58 -12.79 -5.56 20.11
CA VAL A 58 -11.37 -5.73 20.43
C VAL A 58 -10.76 -4.34 20.57
N LYS A 59 -10.30 -3.98 21.77
CA LYS A 59 -9.69 -2.66 22.02
C LYS A 59 -8.27 -2.54 21.48
N GLY A 60 -7.52 -3.64 21.42
CA GLY A 60 -6.23 -3.71 20.74
C GLY A 60 -6.35 -4.07 19.26
N GLY A 61 -5.29 -4.65 18.71
CA GLY A 61 -5.27 -5.20 17.36
C GLY A 61 -5.90 -6.58 17.26
N PHE A 62 -6.47 -6.89 16.10
CA PHE A 62 -7.00 -8.20 15.76
C PHE A 62 -6.20 -8.77 14.59
N SER A 63 -5.66 -9.97 14.75
CA SER A 63 -4.94 -10.65 13.68
C SER A 63 -5.52 -12.03 13.41
N CYS A 64 -5.90 -12.30 12.17
CA CYS A 64 -6.30 -13.61 11.67
C CYS A 64 -5.46 -14.06 10.47
N SER A 65 -4.26 -13.50 10.34
CA SER A 65 -3.35 -13.74 9.23
C SER A 65 -2.83 -15.18 9.19
N PHE A 66 -2.36 -15.62 8.02
CA PHE A 66 -1.79 -16.95 7.81
C PHE A 66 -2.76 -18.09 8.15
N ASN A 67 -4.00 -17.98 7.68
CA ASN A 67 -5.02 -19.03 7.82
C ASN A 67 -5.53 -19.45 6.43
N GLN A 68 -6.64 -20.19 6.39
CA GLN A 68 -7.28 -20.66 5.16
C GLN A 68 -8.69 -20.07 5.02
N LEU A 69 -8.88 -18.84 5.52
CA LEU A 69 -10.19 -18.16 5.52
C LEU A 69 -10.59 -17.78 4.08
N THR A 70 -11.85 -18.05 3.74
CA THR A 70 -12.46 -17.61 2.47
C THR A 70 -13.41 -16.44 2.65
N THR A 71 -13.72 -16.07 3.90
CA THR A 71 -14.59 -14.95 4.28
C THR A 71 -14.17 -14.42 5.65
N LEU A 72 -14.42 -13.13 5.90
CA LEU A 72 -14.27 -12.50 7.21
C LEU A 72 -15.55 -12.54 8.05
N LYS A 73 -16.59 -13.28 7.63
CA LYS A 73 -17.78 -13.49 8.45
C LYS A 73 -17.39 -14.02 9.84
N GLY A 74 -17.84 -13.32 10.87
CA GLY A 74 -17.49 -13.60 12.27
C GLY A 74 -16.29 -12.81 12.79
N ALA A 75 -15.68 -11.92 12.00
CA ALA A 75 -14.70 -10.96 12.51
C ALA A 75 -15.33 -10.03 13.57
N PRO A 76 -14.52 -9.46 14.48
CA PRO A 76 -15.01 -8.53 15.48
C PRO A 76 -15.74 -7.34 14.88
N LYS A 77 -16.70 -6.81 15.64
CA LYS A 77 -17.49 -5.64 15.25
C LYS A 77 -16.60 -4.40 15.06
N GLU A 78 -15.68 -4.20 16.00
CA GLU A 78 -14.83 -3.02 16.11
C GLU A 78 -13.45 -3.45 16.59
N VAL A 79 -12.40 -2.85 16.02
CA VAL A 79 -11.00 -3.09 16.37
C VAL A 79 -10.32 -1.76 16.64
N GLY A 80 -9.89 -1.54 17.88
CA GLY A 80 -9.27 -0.28 18.30
C GLY A 80 -7.84 -0.10 17.80
N GLY A 81 -7.13 -1.20 17.49
CA GLY A 81 -5.82 -1.19 16.84
C GLY A 81 -5.89 -1.62 15.37
N GLY A 82 -4.81 -2.21 14.87
CA GLY A 82 -4.76 -2.73 13.50
C GLY A 82 -5.57 -4.01 13.29
N PHE A 83 -6.21 -4.13 12.13
CA PHE A 83 -6.89 -5.32 11.64
C PHE A 83 -6.04 -6.02 10.57
N ARG A 84 -5.58 -7.24 10.87
CA ARG A 84 -4.67 -8.00 10.02
C ARG A 84 -5.32 -9.30 9.57
N CYS A 85 -5.47 -9.47 8.27
CA CYS A 85 -6.05 -10.67 7.64
C CYS A 85 -5.22 -11.19 6.46
N GLN A 86 -3.94 -10.77 6.36
CA GLN A 86 -3.07 -11.16 5.25
C GLN A 86 -2.83 -12.68 5.16
N SER A 87 -2.44 -13.16 3.97
CA SER A 87 -2.12 -14.58 3.75
C SER A 87 -3.29 -15.50 4.08
N ASN A 88 -4.41 -15.30 3.38
CA ASN A 88 -5.62 -16.12 3.46
C ASN A 88 -6.10 -16.46 2.03
N LYS A 89 -7.35 -16.90 1.88
CA LYS A 89 -8.01 -17.19 0.59
C LYS A 89 -9.24 -16.30 0.39
N LEU A 90 -9.21 -15.07 0.92
CA LEU A 90 -10.33 -14.13 0.85
C LEU A 90 -10.53 -13.68 -0.60
N THR A 91 -11.80 -13.60 -1.03
CA THR A 91 -12.19 -13.03 -2.33
C THR A 91 -12.90 -11.69 -2.21
N SER A 92 -13.34 -11.32 -0.99
CA SER A 92 -13.95 -10.03 -0.65
C SER A 92 -13.63 -9.67 0.81
N LEU A 93 -13.75 -8.39 1.16
CA LEU A 93 -13.62 -7.91 2.54
C LEU A 93 -14.95 -7.89 3.32
N LYS A 94 -16.05 -8.34 2.71
CA LYS A 94 -17.36 -8.49 3.39
C LYS A 94 -17.22 -9.23 4.71
N GLY A 95 -17.70 -8.58 5.78
CA GLY A 95 -17.61 -9.06 7.15
C GLY A 95 -16.42 -8.52 7.94
N ALA A 96 -15.53 -7.73 7.34
CA ALA A 96 -14.50 -6.99 8.06
C ALA A 96 -15.11 -5.94 9.02
N PRO A 97 -14.42 -5.60 10.12
CA PRO A 97 -14.81 -4.48 10.95
C PRO A 97 -14.82 -3.19 10.13
N GLN A 98 -15.84 -2.36 10.36
CA GLN A 98 -15.97 -1.03 9.73
C GLN A 98 -15.26 0.05 10.55
N ILE A 99 -14.91 -0.24 11.80
CA ILE A 99 -14.14 0.65 12.68
C ILE A 99 -12.82 -0.03 13.00
N VAL A 100 -11.74 0.51 12.44
CA VAL A 100 -10.36 0.06 12.64
C VAL A 100 -9.50 1.27 13.02
N GLY A 101 -8.94 1.26 14.22
CA GLY A 101 -8.18 2.40 14.76
C GLY A 101 -6.70 2.46 14.37
N GLY A 102 -6.19 1.47 13.62
CA GLY A 102 -4.82 1.44 13.11
C GLY A 102 -4.77 0.85 11.70
N ASP A 103 -3.71 0.10 11.38
CA ASP A 103 -3.51 -0.48 10.05
C ASP A 103 -4.63 -1.44 9.63
N PHE A 104 -4.98 -1.44 8.34
CA PHE A 104 -5.81 -2.47 7.72
C PHE A 104 -4.98 -3.26 6.71
N ILE A 105 -4.61 -4.49 7.06
CA ILE A 105 -3.71 -5.32 6.24
C ILE A 105 -4.47 -6.53 5.70
N CYS A 106 -4.68 -6.57 4.39
CA CYS A 106 -5.38 -7.63 3.66
C CYS A 106 -4.58 -8.21 2.48
N SER A 107 -3.27 -7.96 2.44
CA SER A 107 -2.38 -8.45 1.39
C SER A 107 -2.29 -9.98 1.30
N TYR A 108 -1.77 -10.49 0.18
CA TYR A 108 -1.63 -11.92 -0.08
C TYR A 108 -2.95 -12.68 0.08
N ASN A 109 -3.96 -12.27 -0.68
CA ASN A 109 -5.27 -12.91 -0.75
C ASN A 109 -5.67 -13.15 -2.22
N GLN A 110 -6.95 -13.36 -2.48
CA GLN A 110 -7.51 -13.50 -3.82
C GLN A 110 -8.60 -12.46 -4.07
N LEU A 111 -8.48 -11.29 -3.46
CA LEU A 111 -9.47 -10.21 -3.56
C LEU A 111 -9.59 -9.74 -5.00
N THR A 112 -10.84 -9.60 -5.46
CA THR A 112 -11.17 -9.02 -6.77
C THR A 112 -11.81 -7.64 -6.64
N SER A 113 -12.29 -7.29 -5.45
CA SER A 113 -12.74 -5.94 -5.07
C SER A 113 -12.39 -5.67 -3.60
N LEU A 114 -12.43 -4.40 -3.21
CA LEU A 114 -12.24 -3.97 -1.82
C LEU A 114 -13.58 -3.75 -1.08
N GLU A 115 -14.70 -4.13 -1.69
CA GLU A 115 -16.03 -4.04 -1.09
C GLU A 115 -16.07 -4.68 0.31
N GLY A 116 -16.47 -3.89 1.30
CA GLY A 116 -16.51 -4.26 2.72
C GLY A 116 -15.30 -3.79 3.53
N ALA A 117 -14.31 -3.14 2.92
CA ALA A 117 -13.29 -2.39 3.65
C ALA A 117 -13.93 -1.25 4.47
N PRO A 118 -13.29 -0.79 5.56
CA PRO A 118 -13.70 0.43 6.25
C PRO A 118 -13.59 1.65 5.33
N GLU A 119 -14.46 2.64 5.54
CA GLU A 119 -14.48 3.89 4.75
C GLU A 119 -13.26 4.78 5.05
N GLU A 120 -12.73 4.72 6.27
CA GLU A 120 -11.56 5.48 6.72
C GLU A 120 -10.59 4.56 7.47
N VAL A 121 -9.29 4.75 7.26
CA VAL A 121 -8.22 4.05 7.97
C VAL A 121 -7.18 5.05 8.46
N GLY A 122 -6.95 5.06 9.78
CA GLY A 122 -6.03 6.02 10.40
C GLY A 122 -4.54 5.72 10.14
N GLY A 123 -4.17 4.46 9.95
CA GLY A 123 -2.81 4.03 9.61
C GLY A 123 -2.66 3.63 8.15
N TYR A 124 -1.85 2.60 7.90
CA TYR A 124 -1.65 2.03 6.56
C TYR A 124 -2.85 1.19 6.08
N PHE A 125 -3.16 1.26 4.77
CA PHE A 125 -4.05 0.31 4.11
C PHE A 125 -3.29 -0.54 3.10
N ASP A 126 -3.14 -1.83 3.36
CA ASP A 126 -2.40 -2.76 2.50
C ASP A 126 -3.31 -3.81 1.85
N CYS A 127 -3.51 -3.66 0.53
CA CYS A 127 -4.21 -4.59 -0.34
C CYS A 127 -3.33 -5.17 -1.45
N SER A 128 -2.00 -5.09 -1.29
CA SER A 128 -1.04 -5.63 -2.25
C SER A 128 -1.17 -7.14 -2.44
N GLU A 129 -0.64 -7.67 -3.54
CA GLU A 129 -0.58 -9.13 -3.81
C GLU A 129 -1.98 -9.77 -3.81
N ASN A 130 -2.87 -9.21 -4.61
CA ASN A 130 -4.25 -9.66 -4.81
C ASN A 130 -4.56 -9.79 -6.31
N LYS A 131 -5.85 -9.89 -6.67
CA LYS A 131 -6.34 -10.00 -8.04
C LYS A 131 -7.23 -8.80 -8.41
N LEU A 132 -6.97 -7.64 -7.81
CA LEU A 132 -7.77 -6.43 -8.02
C LEU A 132 -7.58 -5.92 -9.45
N THR A 133 -8.68 -5.53 -10.10
CA THR A 133 -8.70 -4.87 -11.41
C THR A 133 -9.06 -3.39 -11.33
N SER A 134 -9.71 -2.98 -10.23
CA SER A 134 -9.96 -1.59 -9.83
C SER A 134 -9.74 -1.46 -8.32
N LEU A 135 -9.75 -0.22 -7.81
CA LEU A 135 -9.69 0.06 -6.38
C LEU A 135 -11.07 0.36 -5.78
N GLU A 136 -12.15 0.05 -6.51
CA GLU A 136 -13.52 0.27 -6.02
C GLU A 136 -13.76 -0.43 -4.67
N GLY A 137 -14.31 0.34 -3.72
CA GLY A 137 -14.50 -0.07 -2.34
C GLY A 137 -13.29 0.15 -1.42
N ALA A 138 -12.21 0.76 -1.90
CA ALA A 138 -11.12 1.23 -1.03
C ALA A 138 -11.61 2.30 -0.03
N PRO A 139 -10.93 2.46 1.12
CA PRO A 139 -11.16 3.61 2.00
C PRO A 139 -11.02 4.92 1.22
N GLN A 140 -11.85 5.91 1.55
CA GLN A 140 -11.76 7.24 0.95
C GLN A 140 -10.63 8.07 1.55
N ILE A 141 -10.27 7.82 2.81
CA ILE A 141 -9.20 8.50 3.54
C ILE A 141 -8.27 7.45 4.16
N VAL A 142 -6.97 7.60 3.90
CA VAL A 142 -5.91 6.81 4.52
C VAL A 142 -4.90 7.74 5.17
N GLY A 143 -4.72 7.62 6.48
CA GLY A 143 -3.93 8.54 7.28
C GLY A 143 -2.43 8.46 7.01
N GLU A 144 -1.93 7.29 6.64
CA GLU A 144 -0.51 7.06 6.34
C GLU A 144 -0.36 6.60 4.89
N GLU A 145 0.09 5.37 4.64
CA GLU A 145 0.42 4.86 3.31
C GLU A 145 -0.65 3.93 2.72
N PHE A 146 -0.80 3.96 1.39
CA PHE A 146 -1.69 3.07 0.65
C PHE A 146 -0.92 2.13 -0.27
N TYR A 147 -1.08 0.82 -0.07
CA TYR A 147 -0.40 -0.20 -0.84
C TYR A 147 -1.37 -1.01 -1.71
N CYS A 148 -1.22 -0.90 -3.03
CA CYS A 148 -1.97 -1.69 -4.02
C CYS A 148 -1.08 -2.34 -5.09
N TYR A 149 0.23 -2.43 -4.84
CA TYR A 149 1.19 -3.02 -5.76
C TYR A 149 0.95 -4.52 -5.99
N ARG A 150 1.46 -5.05 -7.12
CA ARG A 150 1.28 -6.46 -7.54
C ARG A 150 -0.21 -6.88 -7.56
N ASN A 151 -0.99 -6.12 -8.32
CA ASN A 151 -2.37 -6.44 -8.68
C ASN A 151 -2.50 -6.49 -10.22
N GLN A 152 -3.74 -6.43 -10.73
CA GLN A 152 -4.05 -6.39 -12.16
C GLN A 152 -4.73 -5.07 -12.54
N LEU A 153 -4.41 -3.97 -11.84
CA LEU A 153 -5.05 -2.67 -12.04
C LEU A 153 -4.71 -2.11 -13.43
N THR A 154 -5.74 -1.66 -14.15
CA THR A 154 -5.60 -0.97 -15.45
C THR A 154 -5.79 0.54 -15.34
N SER A 155 -6.48 1.00 -14.29
CA SER A 155 -6.60 2.39 -13.86
C SER A 155 -6.49 2.45 -12.33
N LEU A 156 -6.38 3.65 -11.78
CA LEU A 156 -6.43 3.87 -10.33
C LEU A 156 -7.84 4.24 -9.84
N GLU A 157 -8.85 4.16 -10.71
CA GLU A 157 -10.24 4.47 -10.35
C GLU A 157 -10.69 3.71 -9.09
N GLY A 158 -11.31 4.45 -8.17
CA GLY A 158 -11.69 3.97 -6.85
C GLY A 158 -10.60 4.10 -5.78
N ALA A 159 -9.41 4.63 -6.10
CA ALA A 159 -8.38 4.94 -5.11
C ALA A 159 -8.93 5.87 -4.00
N PRO A 160 -8.29 5.89 -2.81
CA PRO A 160 -8.60 6.88 -1.79
C PRO A 160 -8.52 8.30 -2.36
N GLN A 161 -9.36 9.21 -1.87
CA GLN A 161 -9.27 10.62 -2.23
C GLN A 161 -8.02 11.26 -1.64
N THR A 162 -7.69 10.89 -0.41
CA THR A 162 -6.55 11.45 0.35
C THR A 162 -5.71 10.33 0.92
N VAL A 163 -4.40 10.41 0.72
CA VAL A 163 -3.39 9.56 1.35
C VAL A 163 -2.36 10.45 2.05
N GLY A 164 -2.17 10.26 3.36
CA GLY A 164 -1.37 11.17 4.17
C GLY A 164 0.13 11.09 3.89
N GLU A 165 0.64 9.92 3.52
CA GLU A 165 2.05 9.68 3.24
C GLU A 165 2.22 9.12 1.83
N GLU A 166 2.69 7.88 1.68
CA GLU A 166 3.13 7.33 0.40
C GLU A 166 2.03 6.54 -0.33
N PHE A 167 2.02 6.59 -1.67
CA PHE A 167 1.13 5.78 -2.50
C PHE A 167 1.88 4.78 -3.37
N TYR A 168 1.63 3.48 -3.18
CA TYR A 168 2.35 2.39 -3.85
C TYR A 168 1.47 1.61 -4.82
N CYS A 169 1.60 1.87 -6.12
CA CYS A 169 0.86 1.19 -7.20
C CYS A 169 1.72 0.45 -8.23
N TYR A 170 3.00 0.23 -7.91
CA TYR A 170 3.95 -0.43 -8.79
C TYR A 170 3.56 -1.89 -9.13
N ARG A 171 4.08 -2.43 -10.23
CA ARG A 171 3.77 -3.80 -10.71
C ARG A 171 2.26 -4.02 -10.92
N ASN A 172 1.65 -3.14 -11.70
CA ASN A 172 0.29 -3.24 -12.21
C ASN A 172 0.30 -3.14 -13.74
N GLN A 173 -0.85 -2.91 -14.37
CA GLN A 173 -1.00 -2.79 -15.82
C GLN A 173 -1.42 -1.37 -16.24
N LEU A 174 -1.10 -0.34 -15.44
CA LEU A 174 -1.52 1.05 -15.64
C LEU A 174 -0.89 1.64 -16.91
N THR A 175 -1.70 2.33 -17.72
CA THR A 175 -1.24 3.07 -18.93
C THR A 175 -1.20 4.59 -18.73
N SER A 176 -1.98 5.09 -17.76
CA SER A 176 -1.96 6.45 -17.20
C SER A 176 -2.10 6.35 -15.67
N LEU A 177 -1.98 7.48 -14.98
CA LEU A 177 -2.28 7.61 -13.55
C LEU A 177 -3.69 8.18 -13.30
N GLU A 178 -4.56 8.17 -14.31
CA GLU A 178 -5.93 8.63 -14.15
C GLU A 178 -6.67 7.81 -13.07
N GLY A 179 -7.41 8.51 -12.23
CA GLY A 179 -8.06 7.93 -11.05
C GLY A 179 -7.15 7.82 -9.82
N ALA A 180 -5.90 8.29 -9.87
CA ALA A 180 -5.06 8.40 -8.67
C ALA A 180 -5.75 9.24 -7.58
N PRO A 181 -5.30 9.16 -6.31
CA PRO A 181 -5.80 10.04 -5.26
C PRO A 181 -5.79 11.52 -5.67
N GLN A 182 -6.67 12.32 -5.07
CA GLN A 182 -6.62 13.77 -5.29
C GLN A 182 -5.35 14.35 -4.66
N THR A 183 -5.02 13.89 -3.46
CA THR A 183 -3.87 14.33 -2.68
C THR A 183 -3.08 13.16 -2.12
N VAL A 184 -1.75 13.27 -2.22
CA VAL A 184 -0.77 12.36 -1.60
C VAL A 184 0.27 13.20 -0.88
N GLY A 185 0.39 13.08 0.44
CA GLY A 185 1.32 13.92 1.22
C GLY A 185 2.80 13.55 1.03
N GLY A 186 3.08 12.30 0.66
CA GLY A 186 4.41 11.75 0.45
C GLY A 186 4.76 11.54 -1.01
N GLY A 187 5.62 10.55 -1.27
CA GLY A 187 5.99 10.09 -2.60
C GLY A 187 4.96 9.19 -3.28
N PHE A 188 5.17 9.00 -4.58
CA PHE A 188 4.28 8.24 -5.45
C PHE A 188 5.08 7.18 -6.23
N HIS A 189 4.81 5.91 -5.97
CA HIS A 189 5.56 4.78 -6.50
C HIS A 189 4.77 4.04 -7.58
N CYS A 190 5.18 4.26 -8.84
CA CYS A 190 4.45 3.87 -10.03
C CYS A 190 5.24 2.95 -10.98
N GLN A 191 6.47 2.55 -10.62
CA GLN A 191 7.35 1.72 -11.43
C GLN A 191 6.75 0.37 -11.84
N SER A 192 7.30 -0.25 -12.89
CA SER A 192 6.84 -1.53 -13.44
C SER A 192 5.35 -1.52 -13.83
N ASN A 193 4.94 -0.47 -14.55
CA ASN A 193 3.62 -0.37 -15.19
C ASN A 193 3.80 -0.22 -16.71
N LYS A 194 2.73 0.10 -17.45
CA LYS A 194 2.74 0.33 -18.91
C LYS A 194 2.57 1.81 -19.24
N LEU A 195 3.02 2.69 -18.35
CA LEU A 195 2.82 4.13 -18.44
C LEU A 195 3.59 4.71 -19.63
N THR A 196 2.94 5.60 -20.39
CA THR A 196 3.58 6.35 -21.50
C THR A 196 3.71 7.85 -21.20
N SER A 197 3.05 8.30 -20.13
CA SER A 197 3.05 9.65 -19.59
C SER A 197 2.68 9.58 -18.09
N LEU A 198 2.83 10.72 -17.42
CA LEU A 198 2.41 10.92 -16.03
C LEU A 198 1.06 11.67 -15.95
N VAL A 199 0.19 11.50 -16.96
CA VAL A 199 -1.15 12.08 -16.92
C VAL A 199 -1.96 11.46 -15.78
N GLY A 200 -2.65 12.30 -15.00
CA GLY A 200 -3.44 11.88 -13.84
C GLY A 200 -2.68 11.84 -12.52
N LEU A 201 -1.44 12.34 -12.46
CA LEU A 201 -0.65 12.38 -11.23
C LEU A 201 -1.36 13.21 -10.14
N PRO A 202 -1.35 12.76 -8.86
CA PRO A 202 -2.04 13.46 -7.77
C PRO A 202 -1.40 14.82 -7.45
N GLN A 203 -2.11 15.66 -6.69
CA GLN A 203 -1.45 16.76 -6.01
C GLN A 203 -0.54 16.20 -4.91
N MET A 204 0.71 16.64 -4.89
CA MET A 204 1.73 16.18 -3.94
C MET A 204 2.39 17.36 -3.23
N GLU A 205 2.91 17.14 -2.02
CA GLU A 205 3.73 18.15 -1.36
C GLU A 205 4.97 18.50 -2.19
N GLU A 206 5.35 19.79 -2.20
CA GLU A 206 6.59 20.24 -2.81
C GLU A 206 7.78 19.48 -2.19
N SER A 207 8.75 19.06 -3.00
CA SER A 207 9.92 18.21 -2.68
C SER A 207 9.73 16.69 -2.62
N LYS A 208 8.50 16.18 -2.75
CA LYS A 208 8.28 14.72 -2.76
C LYS A 208 8.61 14.08 -4.10
N LYS A 209 8.91 12.79 -4.05
CA LYS A 209 9.49 12.04 -5.17
C LYS A 209 8.45 11.19 -5.87
N ILE A 210 8.56 11.14 -7.20
CA ILE A 210 7.83 10.21 -8.05
C ILE A 210 8.81 9.14 -8.52
N TYR A 211 8.47 7.88 -8.29
CA TYR A 211 9.29 6.73 -8.67
C TYR A 211 8.60 6.00 -9.82
N CYS A 212 9.10 6.16 -11.04
CA CYS A 212 8.54 5.57 -12.25
C CYS A 212 9.68 5.07 -13.15
N ASP A 213 9.36 4.21 -14.13
CA ASP A 213 10.39 3.56 -14.95
C ASP A 213 11.20 4.57 -15.80
N ASP A 214 12.51 4.33 -15.93
CA ASP A 214 13.51 5.22 -16.56
C ASP A 214 13.13 5.74 -17.96
N SER A 215 12.35 4.97 -18.71
CA SER A 215 11.88 5.36 -20.05
C SER A 215 11.00 6.63 -20.04
N LEU A 216 10.34 6.94 -18.93
CA LEU A 216 9.57 8.17 -18.73
C LEU A 216 10.40 9.31 -18.17
N GLY A 217 11.36 9.01 -17.29
CA GLY A 217 12.27 10.00 -16.70
C GLY A 217 13.07 10.77 -17.76
N ASN A 218 13.49 10.07 -18.82
CA ASN A 218 14.23 10.68 -19.94
C ASN A 218 13.37 11.59 -20.85
N LYS A 219 12.03 11.40 -20.87
CA LYS A 219 11.11 12.14 -21.76
C LYS A 219 10.63 13.46 -21.16
N TYR A 220 10.50 13.53 -19.83
CA TYR A 220 9.93 14.70 -19.14
C TYR A 220 10.96 15.58 -18.41
N GLY A 221 12.26 15.34 -18.59
CA GLY A 221 13.31 16.33 -18.30
C GLY A 221 13.43 16.78 -16.84
N PHE A 222 13.08 15.93 -15.87
CA PHE A 222 13.34 16.20 -14.45
C PHE A 222 14.84 16.04 -14.18
N LEU A 223 15.60 17.13 -14.26
CA LEU A 223 17.04 17.16 -13.99
C LEU A 223 17.42 17.01 -12.50
N ASP A 224 16.51 16.50 -11.65
CA ASP A 224 16.82 16.03 -10.29
C ASP A 224 16.09 14.71 -9.93
N THR A 225 15.58 13.96 -10.92
CA THR A 225 15.34 12.53 -10.70
C THR A 225 16.67 11.81 -10.68
N TRP A 226 17.13 11.44 -9.49
CA TRP A 226 18.19 10.45 -9.34
C TRP A 226 17.65 9.12 -9.88
N MET A 227 17.88 8.91 -11.16
CA MET A 227 18.13 7.61 -11.78
C MET A 227 19.22 6.91 -10.96
N TYR A 228 18.83 6.19 -9.90
CA TYR A 228 19.62 5.04 -9.52
C TYR A 228 19.29 3.95 -10.52
N GLY A 229 20.10 3.93 -11.58
CA GLY A 229 20.22 2.76 -12.42
C GLY A 229 20.43 1.54 -11.55
N VAL A 230 19.50 0.60 -11.65
CA VAL A 230 19.82 -0.80 -11.49
C VAL A 230 19.24 -1.46 -12.74
N SER A 231 20.15 -1.86 -13.63
CA SER A 231 19.85 -2.77 -14.73
C SER A 231 19.17 -4.03 -14.18
N TYR A 232 18.40 -4.66 -15.07
CA TYR A 232 17.41 -5.74 -14.92
C TYR A 232 17.76 -7.01 -14.09
N GLU A 233 18.73 -7.01 -13.17
CA GLU A 233 19.23 -8.22 -12.47
C GLU A 233 19.44 -8.07 -10.95
N GLN A 234 19.00 -7.00 -10.26
CA GLN A 234 19.36 -6.82 -8.83
C GLN A 234 18.28 -6.45 -7.80
N LEU A 235 16.98 -6.59 -8.07
CA LEU A 235 15.95 -6.41 -7.02
C LEU A 235 14.89 -7.53 -6.97
N CYS A 236 15.32 -8.74 -7.34
CA CYS A 236 14.68 -9.97 -6.89
C CYS A 236 15.61 -10.68 -5.89
N GLU A 237 15.85 -10.17 -4.68
CA GLU A 237 16.33 -11.05 -3.61
C GLU A 237 15.65 -10.77 -2.26
N SER A 238 15.02 -11.85 -1.80
CA SER A 238 14.31 -12.04 -0.53
C SER A 238 15.29 -12.14 0.66
N PRO A 239 14.82 -12.24 1.91
CA PRO A 239 15.60 -12.03 3.14
C PRO A 239 16.46 -13.23 3.59
N LEU A 240 17.30 -13.80 2.72
CA LEU A 240 18.23 -14.88 3.07
C LEU A 240 19.55 -14.72 2.31
N TYR A 241 20.60 -14.19 2.96
CA TYR A 241 21.98 -14.73 2.97
C TYR A 241 22.95 -13.76 3.68
N ARG A 242 23.52 -14.21 4.81
CA ARG A 242 24.72 -13.65 5.45
C ARG A 242 25.96 -14.32 4.85
N SER A 243 26.99 -13.56 4.48
CA SER A 243 28.40 -13.74 4.92
C SER A 243 29.41 -12.96 4.07
N GLU A 244 30.28 -12.19 4.73
CA GLU A 244 31.46 -11.52 4.18
C GLU A 244 32.53 -12.53 3.75
N THR A 245 32.63 -12.87 2.47
CA THR A 245 33.89 -13.43 1.92
C THR A 245 34.04 -13.29 0.40
N ALA A 246 33.04 -12.81 -0.33
CA ALA A 246 33.10 -12.68 -1.79
C ALA A 246 33.61 -11.32 -2.31
N MET A 247 33.71 -10.29 -1.44
CA MET A 247 34.01 -8.90 -1.86
C MET A 247 35.49 -8.61 -2.21
N ASN A 248 36.43 -9.49 -1.85
CA ASN A 248 37.87 -9.20 -2.02
C ASN A 248 38.48 -9.65 -3.37
N ARG A 249 37.73 -10.28 -4.28
CA ARG A 249 38.27 -10.71 -5.59
C ARG A 249 37.92 -9.80 -6.77
N VAL A 250 36.95 -8.90 -6.62
CA VAL A 250 36.50 -8.01 -7.71
C VAL A 250 37.22 -6.66 -7.71
N ARG A 251 37.81 -6.26 -6.56
CA ARG A 251 38.43 -4.93 -6.38
C ARG A 251 39.68 -4.67 -7.22
N ASN A 252 40.31 -5.69 -7.79
CA ASN A 252 41.62 -5.57 -8.47
C ASN A 252 41.57 -5.65 -10.01
N LYS A 253 40.42 -5.38 -10.67
CA LYS A 253 40.34 -5.55 -12.14
C LYS A 253 39.66 -4.45 -12.96
N LEU A 254 39.42 -3.23 -12.45
CA LEU A 254 38.93 -2.12 -13.29
C LEU A 254 39.76 -0.83 -13.12
N PRO A 255 40.05 -0.10 -14.22
CA PRO A 255 41.00 1.02 -14.23
C PRO A 255 40.39 2.32 -13.68
N GLN A 256 41.15 3.02 -12.84
CA GLN A 256 40.78 4.36 -12.34
C GLN A 256 41.11 5.44 -13.37
N LYS A 257 40.12 6.28 -13.73
CA LYS A 257 40.35 7.58 -14.37
C LYS A 257 39.89 8.68 -13.42
N ASN A 258 40.84 9.47 -12.95
CA ASN A 258 40.63 10.66 -12.13
C ASN A 258 40.03 11.79 -12.96
N ILE A 259 38.96 12.41 -12.47
CA ILE A 259 38.53 13.76 -12.89
C ILE A 259 38.43 14.60 -11.62
N GLU A 260 39.32 15.57 -11.48
CA GLU A 260 39.33 16.56 -10.41
C GLU A 260 38.22 17.60 -10.63
N THR A 261 37.44 17.89 -9.58
CA THR A 261 36.44 18.96 -9.56
C THR A 261 37.01 20.24 -8.93
N LYS A 262 36.88 21.39 -9.61
CA LYS A 262 36.95 22.73 -8.99
C LYS A 262 35.55 23.36 -8.94
N PRO A 263 35.12 24.00 -7.83
CA PRO A 263 33.79 24.60 -7.73
C PRO A 263 33.72 25.98 -8.40
N ALA A 264 32.63 26.24 -9.13
CA ALA A 264 32.29 27.52 -9.75
C ALA A 264 31.56 28.46 -8.78
N SER A 265 31.71 29.78 -8.98
CA SER A 265 31.25 30.82 -8.04
C SER A 265 29.75 31.16 -8.14
N THR A 266 29.21 31.69 -7.04
CA THR A 266 27.79 31.98 -6.72
C THR A 266 27.02 32.77 -7.80
N LYS A 267 27.68 33.64 -8.58
CA LYS A 267 27.02 34.41 -9.66
C LYS A 267 26.63 33.57 -10.89
N GLN A 268 27.25 32.40 -11.09
CA GLN A 268 26.86 31.48 -12.17
C GLN A 268 25.62 30.65 -11.79
N GLN A 269 25.44 30.36 -10.50
CA GLN A 269 24.27 29.62 -10.01
C GLN A 269 22.98 30.46 -10.09
N GLU A 270 23.04 31.77 -9.79
CA GLU A 270 21.87 32.67 -9.89
C GLU A 270 21.41 32.88 -11.34
N LYS A 271 22.33 32.96 -12.31
CA LYS A 271 22.00 33.06 -13.75
C LYS A 271 21.39 31.78 -14.32
N VAL A 272 21.71 30.62 -13.76
CA VAL A 272 21.11 29.35 -14.17
C VAL A 272 19.70 29.22 -13.59
N LYS A 273 19.48 29.63 -12.34
CA LYS A 273 18.15 29.66 -11.71
C LYS A 273 17.16 30.57 -12.45
N THR A 274 17.59 31.77 -12.83
CA THR A 274 16.72 32.71 -13.59
C THR A 274 16.32 32.16 -14.96
N LYS A 275 17.25 31.52 -15.68
CA LYS A 275 16.94 30.91 -16.99
C LYS A 275 16.02 29.68 -16.88
N GLN A 276 16.10 28.93 -15.79
CA GLN A 276 15.20 27.79 -15.53
C GLN A 276 13.79 28.26 -15.17
N GLN A 277 13.67 29.34 -14.39
CA GLN A 277 12.39 29.99 -14.08
C GLN A 277 11.67 30.49 -15.35
N GLU A 278 12.40 31.20 -16.22
CA GLU A 278 11.88 31.69 -17.50
C GLU A 278 11.45 30.56 -18.45
N ALA A 279 12.16 29.42 -18.44
CA ALA A 279 11.79 28.25 -19.23
C ALA A 279 10.53 27.56 -18.70
N PHE A 280 10.36 27.49 -17.38
CA PHE A 280 9.17 26.94 -16.72
C PHE A 280 7.93 27.78 -17.02
N GLU A 281 8.03 29.11 -16.89
CA GLU A 281 6.92 30.02 -17.18
C GLU A 281 6.52 29.99 -18.66
N ARG A 282 7.47 29.86 -19.58
CA ARG A 282 7.19 29.73 -21.01
C ARG A 282 6.44 28.44 -21.34
N THR A 283 6.83 27.33 -20.71
CA THR A 283 6.19 26.02 -20.91
C THR A 283 4.75 26.00 -20.38
N ASN A 284 4.51 26.64 -19.23
CA ASN A 284 3.16 26.78 -18.67
C ASN A 284 2.25 27.70 -19.50
N ALA A 285 2.81 28.75 -20.10
CA ALA A 285 2.08 29.64 -21.01
C ALA A 285 1.67 28.91 -22.30
N GLU A 286 2.58 28.12 -22.89
CA GLU A 286 2.31 27.30 -24.09
C GLU A 286 1.22 26.25 -23.81
N PHE A 287 1.25 25.61 -22.64
CA PHE A 287 0.22 24.63 -22.22
C PHE A 287 -1.14 25.29 -21.96
N SER A 288 -1.16 26.46 -21.33
CA SER A 288 -2.40 27.22 -21.10
C SER A 288 -3.05 27.68 -22.41
N GLN A 289 -2.23 27.99 -23.42
CA GLN A 289 -2.71 28.34 -24.75
C GLN A 289 -3.27 27.11 -25.48
N TRP A 290 -2.57 25.97 -25.40
CA TRP A 290 -3.04 24.72 -25.98
C TRP A 290 -4.41 24.29 -25.42
N LEU A 291 -4.66 24.48 -24.11
CA LEU A 291 -5.96 24.19 -23.51
C LEU A 291 -7.08 25.07 -24.08
N LYS A 292 -6.82 26.37 -24.30
CA LYS A 292 -7.80 27.31 -24.91
C LYS A 292 -8.09 26.94 -26.37
N ASP A 293 -7.07 26.52 -27.10
CA ASP A 293 -7.18 26.16 -28.52
C ASP A 293 -7.96 24.84 -28.71
N ASN A 294 -8.01 23.99 -27.68
CA ASN A 294 -8.64 22.67 -27.74
C ASN A 294 -9.92 22.54 -26.89
N SER A 295 -10.33 23.59 -26.16
CA SER A 295 -11.55 23.58 -25.34
C SER A 295 -12.83 23.93 -26.11
N ALA A 296 -12.79 24.12 -27.43
CA ALA A 296 -13.98 24.37 -28.24
C ALA A 296 -14.16 23.27 -29.30
N LYS A 297 -15.07 22.32 -29.05
CA LYS A 297 -15.81 21.66 -30.14
C LYS A 297 -17.29 22.08 -30.07
N PRO A 298 -17.90 22.38 -31.21
CA PRO A 298 -19.24 22.93 -31.28
C PRO A 298 -20.27 21.85 -30.96
N THR A 299 -21.22 22.18 -30.09
CA THR A 299 -22.54 21.54 -30.06
C THR A 299 -23.13 21.63 -31.46
N ARG A 300 -23.31 20.48 -32.14
CA ARG A 300 -24.17 20.38 -33.31
C ARG A 300 -25.55 19.91 -32.86
N GLU A 301 -26.52 20.61 -33.44
CA GLU A 301 -27.97 20.45 -33.42
C GLU A 301 -28.46 19.01 -33.53
#